data_AF-A0AAE0Q8J2-F1
#
_entry.id   AF-A0AAE0Q8J2-F1
#
_cell.length_a   1.000
_cell.length_b   1.000
_cell.length_c   1.000
_cell.angle_alpha   90.00
_cell.angle_beta   90.00
_cell.angle_gamma   90.00
#
_symmetry.space_group_name_H-M   'P 1'
#
loop_
_entity.id
_entity.type
_entity.pdbx_description
1 polymer ?
#
loop_
_entity_poly.entity_id
_entity_poly.type
_entity_poly.pdbx_seq_one_letter_code
_entity_poly.pdbx_strand_id
1 'polypeptide(L)'
;MEAEHHRYLINMMKEVFGSKLCEISVVEDITLDYLWEKKYQVLVFYHHPSAEGCPLMWPGSKIPAPWANTTNTTKLIQFLETTLSERAKYGSFHVSQAILTPRIKTIIRGLVQGLRNHLVEKNLPVIMSWVETQKPGVNGVNIITSDFVDLVDFANTVIRLNDLLLLPPDQAVT
;
A
#
# COMPACT_ATOMS: atom_id res chain seq x y z
N MET A 1 7.98 -21.18 9.84
CA MET A 1 7.41 -21.78 8.63
C MET A 1 8.59 -22.34 7.86
N GLU A 2 8.54 -23.61 7.45
CA GLU A 2 9.68 -24.26 6.80
C GLU A 2 9.80 -23.84 5.32
N ALA A 3 11.01 -23.95 4.76
CA ALA A 3 11.30 -23.59 3.36
C ALA A 3 10.40 -24.31 2.35
N GLU A 4 9.98 -25.54 2.65
CA GLU A 4 9.07 -26.31 1.80
C GLU A 4 7.68 -25.68 1.67
N HIS A 5 7.15 -25.09 2.74
CA HIS A 5 5.88 -24.37 2.68
C HIS A 5 5.98 -23.12 1.79
N HIS A 6 7.12 -22.42 1.85
CA HIS A 6 7.36 -21.28 0.97
C HIS A 6 7.45 -21.70 -0.50
N ARG A 7 8.15 -22.82 -0.78
CA ARG A 7 8.26 -23.35 -2.15
C ARG A 7 6.91 -23.80 -2.70
N TYR A 8 6.10 -24.45 -1.88
CA TYR A 8 4.73 -24.84 -2.24
C TYR A 8 3.87 -23.62 -2.58
N LEU A 9 3.89 -22.57 -1.75
CA LEU A 9 3.14 -21.34 -1.99
C LEU A 9 3.60 -20.61 -3.26
N ILE A 10 4.92 -20.54 -3.50
CA ILE A 10 5.48 -19.97 -4.74
C ILE A 10 4.96 -20.71 -5.96
N ASN A 11 4.99 -22.05 -5.95
CA ASN A 11 4.47 -22.84 -7.06
C ASN A 11 2.96 -22.65 -7.26
N MET A 12 2.19 -22.62 -6.17
CA MET A 12 0.75 -22.36 -6.23
C MET A 12 0.45 -20.99 -6.87
N MET A 13 1.18 -19.93 -6.49
CA MET A 13 1.00 -18.61 -7.11
C MET A 13 1.32 -18.64 -8.60
N LYS A 14 2.38 -19.34 -9.01
CA LYS A 14 2.77 -19.49 -10.42
C LYS A 14 1.70 -20.24 -11.22
N GLU A 15 1.12 -21.30 -10.66
CA GLU A 15 0.06 -22.07 -11.30
C GLU A 15 -1.25 -21.29 -11.40
N VAL A 16 -1.65 -20.59 -10.34
CA VAL A 16 -2.94 -19.87 -10.27
C VAL A 16 -2.93 -18.61 -11.14
N PHE A 17 -1.88 -17.80 -11.07
CA PHE A 17 -1.82 -16.53 -11.78
C PHE A 17 -1.15 -16.66 -13.16
N GLY A 18 -0.25 -17.63 -13.35
CA GLY A 18 0.38 -17.91 -14.64
C GLY A 18 1.00 -16.67 -15.27
N SER A 19 0.63 -16.40 -16.54
CA SER A 19 1.11 -15.26 -17.31
C SER A 19 0.63 -13.90 -16.80
N LYS A 20 -0.24 -13.85 -15.79
CA LYS A 20 -0.65 -12.59 -15.15
C LYS A 20 0.40 -12.06 -14.17
N LEU A 21 1.36 -12.89 -13.77
CA LEU A 21 2.45 -12.47 -12.88
C LEU A 21 3.44 -11.59 -13.64
N CYS A 22 3.70 -10.40 -13.10
CA CYS A 22 4.73 -9.51 -13.60
C CYS A 22 6.12 -9.99 -13.16
N GLU A 23 7.02 -10.15 -14.12
CA GLU A 23 8.43 -10.40 -13.84
C GLU A 23 9.10 -9.21 -13.14
N ILE A 24 10.16 -9.50 -12.40
CA ILE A 24 11.00 -8.50 -11.74
C ILE A 24 11.66 -7.63 -12.80
N SER A 25 11.49 -6.31 -12.65
CA SER A 25 12.15 -5.29 -13.47
C SER A 25 12.62 -4.11 -12.61
N VAL A 26 13.18 -3.10 -13.25
CA VAL A 26 13.37 -1.78 -12.65
C VAL A 26 12.00 -1.20 -12.30
N VAL A 27 11.84 -0.70 -11.08
CA VAL A 27 10.52 -0.26 -10.56
C VAL A 27 9.94 0.88 -11.41
N GLU A 28 10.80 1.78 -11.86
CA GLU A 28 10.46 2.93 -12.69
C GLU A 28 9.92 2.55 -14.07
N ASP A 29 10.32 1.38 -14.57
CA ASP A 29 9.86 0.86 -15.87
C ASP A 29 8.48 0.20 -15.78
N ILE A 30 7.97 -0.03 -14.56
CA ILE A 30 6.64 -0.59 -14.33
C ILE A 30 5.58 0.50 -14.49
N THR A 31 5.20 0.78 -15.72
CA THR A 31 4.08 1.65 -16.08
C THR A 31 2.80 0.86 -16.32
N LEU A 32 1.64 1.53 -16.30
CA LEU A 32 0.38 0.89 -16.68
C LEU A 32 0.40 0.38 -18.13
N ASP A 33 0.99 1.16 -19.05
CA ASP A 33 1.15 0.76 -20.45
C ASP A 33 1.99 -0.52 -20.59
N TYR A 34 3.12 -0.59 -19.86
CA TYR A 34 3.96 -1.80 -19.82
C TYR A 34 3.17 -3.02 -19.31
N LEU A 35 2.45 -2.86 -18.20
CA LEU A 35 1.67 -3.95 -17.62
C LEU A 35 0.54 -4.41 -18.56
N TRP A 36 -0.15 -3.48 -19.22
CA TRP A 36 -1.22 -3.79 -20.16
C TRP A 36 -0.70 -4.47 -21.44
N GLU A 37 0.40 -3.98 -22.02
CA GLU A 37 1.02 -4.59 -23.20
C GLU A 37 1.40 -6.05 -22.94
N LYS A 38 1.97 -6.33 -21.77
CA LYS A 38 2.37 -7.68 -21.35
C LYS A 38 1.22 -8.51 -20.77
N LYS A 39 0.03 -7.94 -20.60
CA LYS A 39 -1.14 -8.56 -19.94
C LYS A 39 -0.86 -9.01 -18.49
N TYR A 40 0.07 -8.35 -17.83
CA TYR A 40 0.33 -8.55 -16.41
C TYR A 40 -0.79 -7.92 -15.57
N GLN A 41 -1.13 -8.59 -14.48
CA GLN A 41 -2.20 -8.16 -13.56
C GLN A 41 -1.76 -8.25 -12.08
N VAL A 42 -0.71 -9.01 -11.78
CA VAL A 42 -0.32 -9.32 -10.40
C VAL A 42 1.18 -9.10 -10.23
N LEU A 43 1.55 -8.22 -9.30
CA LEU A 43 2.91 -8.15 -8.75
C LEU A 43 2.90 -8.90 -7.41
N VAL A 44 3.85 -9.80 -7.22
CA VAL A 44 4.01 -10.54 -5.96
C VAL A 44 5.32 -10.13 -5.32
N PHE A 45 5.25 -9.59 -4.10
CA PHE A 45 6.42 -9.28 -3.29
C PHE A 45 6.57 -10.31 -2.18
N TYR A 46 7.72 -10.96 -2.11
CA TYR A 46 7.95 -12.11 -1.24
C TYR A 46 9.11 -11.86 -0.26
N HIS A 47 8.87 -12.14 1.03
CA HIS A 47 9.80 -11.84 2.13
C HIS A 47 10.47 -13.10 2.69
N HIS A 48 11.04 -13.94 1.81
CA HIS A 48 11.76 -15.14 2.23
C HIS A 48 12.82 -15.56 1.19
N PRO A 49 14.00 -16.07 1.60
CA PRO A 49 15.06 -16.51 0.67
C PRO A 49 14.64 -17.60 -0.33
N SER A 50 13.58 -18.37 -0.04
CA SER A 50 13.05 -19.37 -0.98
C SER A 50 12.57 -18.79 -2.32
N ALA A 51 12.37 -17.47 -2.40
CA ALA A 51 12.04 -16.77 -3.63
C ALA A 51 13.28 -16.26 -4.40
N GLU A 52 14.49 -16.37 -3.82
CA GLU A 52 15.72 -15.94 -4.49
C GLU A 52 15.89 -16.68 -5.82
N GLY A 53 16.23 -15.93 -6.87
CA GLY A 53 16.35 -16.46 -8.23
C GLY A 53 15.02 -16.72 -8.95
N CYS A 54 13.86 -16.54 -8.31
CA CYS A 54 12.57 -16.61 -8.99
C CYS A 54 12.22 -15.26 -9.64
N PRO A 55 12.15 -15.16 -10.98
CA PRO A 55 11.90 -13.89 -11.66
C PRO A 55 10.48 -13.35 -11.47
N LEU A 56 9.56 -14.11 -10.87
CA LEU A 56 8.17 -13.72 -10.63
C LEU A 56 7.90 -13.30 -9.18
N MET A 57 8.91 -13.31 -8.32
CA MET A 57 8.78 -13.03 -6.88
C MET A 57 9.65 -11.82 -6.53
N TRP A 58 9.07 -10.64 -6.58
CA TRP A 58 9.75 -9.40 -6.26
C TRP A 58 10.29 -9.45 -4.83
N PRO A 59 11.54 -8.99 -4.59
CA PRO A 59 12.05 -8.92 -3.23
C PRO A 59 11.15 -8.03 -2.37
N GLY A 60 10.84 -8.46 -1.15
CA GLY A 60 10.05 -7.66 -0.22
C GLY A 60 10.64 -6.28 0.09
N SER A 61 11.96 -6.10 -0.07
CA SER A 61 12.63 -4.80 0.04
C SER A 61 12.21 -3.78 -1.02
N LYS A 62 11.53 -4.22 -2.10
CA LYS A 62 11.00 -3.34 -3.16
C LYS A 62 9.65 -2.72 -2.80
N ILE A 63 9.00 -3.13 -1.72
CA ILE A 63 7.73 -2.57 -1.25
C ILE A 63 7.73 -2.39 0.27
N PRO A 64 8.65 -1.59 0.84
CA PRO A 64 8.64 -1.32 2.27
C PRO A 64 7.26 -0.81 2.70
N ALA A 65 6.69 -1.46 3.72
CA ALA A 65 5.37 -1.16 4.25
C ALA A 65 5.48 -0.84 5.75
N PRO A 66 6.01 0.36 6.10
CA PRO A 66 6.24 0.74 7.47
C PRO A 66 4.90 0.94 8.21
N TRP A 67 4.83 0.48 9.45
CA TRP A 67 3.60 0.44 10.24
C TRP A 67 3.70 1.32 11.48
N ALA A 68 2.78 2.27 11.63
CA ALA A 68 2.78 3.22 12.74
C ALA A 68 2.49 2.58 14.12
N ASN A 69 1.80 1.43 14.14
CA ASN A 69 1.45 0.67 15.35
C ASN A 69 0.91 1.56 16.49
N THR A 70 -0.10 2.38 16.18
CA THR A 70 -0.67 3.38 17.09
C THR A 70 -2.20 3.39 16.99
N THR A 71 -2.86 3.77 18.08
CA THR A 71 -4.28 4.14 18.09
C THR A 71 -4.50 5.64 18.01
N ASN A 72 -3.43 6.43 18.08
CA ASN A 72 -3.47 7.88 18.06
C ASN A 72 -3.30 8.39 16.62
N THR A 73 -4.32 9.07 16.13
CA THR A 73 -4.41 9.55 14.74
C THR A 73 -3.41 10.64 14.42
N THR A 74 -3.14 11.57 15.34
CA THR A 74 -2.10 12.58 15.15
C THR A 74 -0.73 11.93 14.95
N LYS A 75 -0.42 10.90 15.75
CA LYS A 75 0.82 10.13 15.57
C LYS A 75 0.84 9.35 14.25
N LEU A 76 -0.31 8.84 13.82
CA LEU A 76 -0.44 8.20 12.50
C LEU A 76 -0.14 9.21 11.39
N ILE A 77 -0.78 10.38 11.38
CA ILE A 77 -0.55 11.41 10.35
C ILE A 77 0.92 11.86 10.34
N GLN A 78 1.50 12.15 11.51
CA GLN A 78 2.92 12.48 11.60
C GLN A 78 3.80 11.40 10.99
N PHE A 79 3.52 10.13 11.30
CA PHE A 79 4.25 9.00 10.73
C PHE A 79 4.09 8.91 9.20
N LEU A 80 2.88 9.09 8.67
CA LEU A 80 2.62 9.07 7.23
C LEU A 80 3.39 10.20 6.52
N GLU A 81 3.36 11.42 7.05
CA GLU A 81 4.11 12.57 6.52
C GLU A 81 5.62 12.34 6.56
N THR A 82 6.15 11.85 7.70
CA THR A 82 7.58 11.56 7.83
C THR A 82 8.01 10.50 6.83
N THR A 83 7.32 9.35 6.78
CA THR A 83 7.68 8.26 5.85
C THR A 83 7.52 8.65 4.39
N LEU A 84 6.54 9.50 4.06
CA LEU A 84 6.38 10.05 2.72
C LEU A 84 7.53 11.02 2.36
N SER A 85 7.97 11.85 3.31
CA SER A 85 9.09 12.79 3.08
C SER A 85 10.45 12.09 2.95
N GLU A 86 10.63 10.97 3.66
CA GLU A 86 11.88 10.19 3.69
C GLU A 86 11.90 9.06 2.65
N ARG A 87 10.82 8.89 1.86
CA ARG A 87 10.72 7.78 0.91
C ARG A 87 11.86 7.76 -0.09
N ALA A 88 12.24 6.56 -0.52
CA ALA A 88 13.06 6.42 -1.70
C ALA A 88 12.30 6.95 -2.93
N LYS A 89 12.96 7.81 -3.71
CA LYS A 89 12.42 8.33 -4.97
C LYS A 89 12.44 7.28 -6.08
N TYR A 90 13.39 6.34 -6.00
CA TYR A 90 13.62 5.31 -6.99
C TYR A 90 13.91 3.95 -6.34
N GLY A 91 13.74 2.89 -7.11
CA GLY A 91 14.12 1.53 -6.79
C GLY A 91 13.18 0.78 -5.85
N SER A 92 12.09 1.40 -5.39
CA SER A 92 11.05 0.76 -4.57
C SER A 92 9.70 1.46 -4.68
N PHE A 93 8.62 0.70 -4.51
CA PHE A 93 7.28 1.20 -4.28
C PHE A 93 7.18 1.77 -2.87
N HIS A 94 6.38 2.82 -2.69
CA HIS A 94 6.14 3.42 -1.38
C HIS A 94 4.73 3.10 -0.90
N VAL A 95 4.62 2.52 0.29
CA VAL A 95 3.34 2.20 0.92
C VAL A 95 3.09 3.13 2.11
N SER A 96 2.00 3.88 2.03
CA SER A 96 1.46 4.67 3.14
C SER A 96 0.40 3.83 3.86
N GLN A 97 0.75 3.25 5.02
CA GLN A 97 -0.17 2.43 5.82
C GLN A 97 -1.02 3.29 6.76
N ALA A 98 -2.17 3.75 6.28
CA ALA A 98 -3.15 4.53 7.04
C ALA A 98 -4.03 3.62 7.93
N ILE A 99 -3.38 2.80 8.77
CA ILE A 99 -4.03 1.80 9.63
C ILE A 99 -3.82 2.15 11.10
N LEU A 100 -4.90 2.09 11.89
CA LEU A 100 -4.86 2.24 13.34
C LEU A 100 -4.98 0.89 14.03
N THR A 101 -4.09 0.65 14.99
CA THR A 101 -3.97 -0.66 15.63
C THR A 101 -4.34 -0.60 17.10
N PRO A 102 -5.47 -1.20 17.52
CA PRO A 102 -5.82 -1.28 18.93
C PRO A 102 -4.81 -2.15 19.69
N ARG A 103 -4.31 -1.66 20.84
CA ARG A 103 -3.41 -2.44 21.69
C ARG A 103 -4.17 -3.62 22.34
N ILE A 104 -3.58 -4.82 22.25
CA ILE A 104 -4.17 -6.14 22.56
C ILE A 104 -4.66 -6.31 24.02
N LYS A 105 -4.28 -5.44 24.97
CA LYS A 105 -4.56 -5.67 26.41
C LYS A 105 -6.03 -5.47 26.84
N THR A 106 -6.94 -5.08 25.95
CA THR A 106 -8.35 -4.81 26.34
C THR A 106 -9.37 -5.30 25.30
N ILE A 107 -9.16 -6.47 24.68
CA ILE A 107 -10.09 -7.02 23.70
C ILE A 107 -11.12 -7.93 24.41
N ILE A 108 -12.13 -7.33 25.03
CA ILE A 108 -13.40 -8.03 25.34
C ILE A 108 -14.32 -7.79 24.13
N ARG A 109 -14.80 -8.85 23.49
CA ARG A 109 -15.50 -8.82 22.18
C ARG A 109 -16.61 -7.75 22.04
N GLY A 110 -17.32 -7.38 23.11
CA GLY A 110 -18.35 -6.32 23.08
C GLY A 110 -17.81 -4.88 23.05
N LEU A 111 -16.63 -4.63 23.63
CA LEU A 111 -15.93 -3.33 23.55
C LEU A 111 -15.32 -3.10 22.17
N VAL A 112 -15.03 -4.17 21.41
CA VAL A 112 -14.40 -4.09 20.08
C VAL A 112 -15.30 -3.37 19.08
N GLN A 113 -16.61 -3.64 19.08
CA GLN A 113 -17.51 -2.98 18.13
C GLN A 113 -17.66 -1.49 18.46
N GLY A 114 -17.80 -1.13 19.74
CA GLY A 114 -17.87 0.27 20.17
C GLY A 114 -16.54 1.02 19.98
N LEU A 115 -15.40 0.38 20.27
CA LEU A 115 -14.07 0.94 20.05
C LEU A 115 -13.76 1.08 18.57
N ARG A 116 -14.14 0.09 17.74
CA ARG A 116 -14.05 0.15 16.28
C ARG A 116 -14.88 1.31 15.76
N ASN A 117 -16.16 1.42 16.14
CA ASN A 117 -17.02 2.51 15.73
C ASN A 117 -16.46 3.88 16.18
N HIS A 118 -15.97 3.99 17.42
CA HIS A 118 -15.39 5.24 17.94
C HIS A 118 -14.09 5.64 17.26
N LEU A 119 -13.20 4.66 17.00
CA LEU A 119 -11.96 4.88 16.26
C LEU A 119 -12.29 5.22 14.80
N VAL A 120 -13.27 4.57 14.20
CA VAL A 120 -13.71 4.86 12.83
C VAL A 120 -14.27 6.29 12.75
N GLU A 121 -15.27 6.63 13.56
CA GLU A 121 -15.95 7.94 13.49
C GLU A 121 -14.99 9.12 13.68
N LYS A 122 -14.02 9.00 14.59
CA LYS A 122 -13.07 10.09 14.85
C LYS A 122 -11.89 10.12 13.90
N ASN A 123 -11.41 8.96 13.46
CA ASN A 123 -10.11 8.90 12.79
C ASN A 123 -10.26 8.83 11.28
N LEU A 124 -11.35 8.26 10.79
CA LEU A 124 -11.61 8.15 9.36
C LEU A 124 -11.71 9.54 8.70
N PRO A 125 -12.39 10.55 9.26
CA PRO A 125 -12.38 11.89 8.68
C PRO A 125 -10.98 12.52 8.60
N VAL A 126 -10.13 12.28 9.60
CA VAL A 126 -8.76 12.81 9.64
C VAL A 126 -7.88 12.10 8.60
N ILE A 127 -8.01 10.78 8.47
CA ILE A 127 -7.32 9.99 7.45
C ILE A 127 -7.78 10.42 6.06
N MET A 128 -9.10 10.60 5.84
CA MET A 128 -9.65 11.06 4.57
C MET A 128 -9.13 12.46 4.21
N SER A 129 -9.15 13.39 5.16
CA SER A 129 -8.60 14.73 4.96
C SER A 129 -7.11 14.68 4.60
N TRP A 130 -6.33 13.79 5.23
CA TRP A 130 -4.93 13.58 4.84
C TRP A 130 -4.80 13.02 3.43
N VAL A 131 -5.61 12.02 3.03
CA VAL A 131 -5.57 11.45 1.67
C VAL A 131 -5.89 12.51 0.63
N GLU A 132 -6.90 13.35 0.87
CA GLU A 132 -7.34 14.40 -0.06
C GLU A 132 -6.28 15.48 -0.31
N THR A 133 -5.35 15.69 0.61
CA THR A 133 -4.25 16.64 0.43
C THR A 133 -3.03 16.02 -0.27
N GLN A 134 -3.04 14.73 -0.57
CA GLN A 134 -1.91 14.07 -1.22
C GLN A 134 -1.91 14.33 -2.72
N LYS A 135 -0.75 14.15 -3.34
CA LYS A 135 -0.57 14.15 -4.79
C LYS A 135 -0.01 12.82 -5.25
N PRO A 136 -0.30 12.36 -6.47
CA PRO A 136 0.34 11.18 -7.04
C PRO A 136 1.76 11.49 -7.56
N GLY A 137 2.50 10.43 -7.91
CA GLY A 137 3.77 10.55 -8.65
C GLY A 137 5.04 10.54 -7.77
N VAL A 138 6.17 10.91 -8.37
CA VAL A 138 7.52 10.75 -7.79
C VAL A 138 7.69 11.46 -6.43
N ASN A 139 7.01 12.60 -6.24
CA ASN A 139 7.06 13.38 -5.00
C ASN A 139 5.78 13.24 -4.17
N GLY A 140 4.99 12.20 -4.43
CA GLY A 140 3.65 12.00 -3.91
C GLY A 140 3.45 10.62 -3.31
N VAL A 141 2.20 10.26 -3.07
CA VAL A 141 1.81 8.89 -2.66
C VAL A 141 1.91 7.91 -3.84
N ASN A 142 2.02 6.62 -3.52
CA ASN A 142 2.05 5.54 -4.50
C ASN A 142 0.98 4.48 -4.15
N ILE A 143 1.14 3.75 -3.04
CA ILE A 143 0.13 2.81 -2.53
C ILE A 143 -0.35 3.30 -1.16
N ILE A 144 -1.67 3.38 -0.96
CA ILE A 144 -2.26 3.66 0.35
C ILE A 144 -3.07 2.43 0.79
N THR A 145 -2.84 1.97 2.02
CA THR A 145 -3.60 0.85 2.63
C THR A 145 -4.34 1.34 3.87
N SER A 146 -5.55 0.82 4.10
CA SER A 146 -6.42 1.19 5.22
C SER A 146 -7.37 0.04 5.58
N ASP A 147 -7.75 -0.07 6.86
CA ASP A 147 -8.64 -1.12 7.39
C ASP A 147 -10.14 -0.84 7.16
N PHE A 148 -10.49 0.38 6.71
CA PHE A 148 -11.89 0.86 6.65
C PHE A 148 -12.29 1.40 5.27
N VAL A 149 -11.74 0.80 4.21
CA VAL A 149 -11.99 1.22 2.82
C VAL A 149 -13.48 1.17 2.42
N ASP A 150 -14.27 0.30 3.05
CA ASP A 150 -15.70 0.12 2.75
C ASP A 150 -16.63 1.07 3.51
N LEU A 151 -16.11 1.82 4.50
CA LEU A 151 -16.94 2.66 5.37
C LEU A 151 -17.11 4.08 4.85
N VAL A 152 -16.29 4.49 3.88
CA VAL A 152 -16.32 5.80 3.22
C VAL A 152 -15.88 5.65 1.76
N ASP A 153 -15.97 6.72 0.99
CA ASP A 153 -15.56 6.79 -0.42
C ASP A 153 -14.02 6.74 -0.61
N PHE A 154 -13.31 5.95 0.22
CA PHE A 154 -11.85 5.93 0.31
C PHE A 154 -11.21 5.59 -1.03
N ALA A 155 -11.63 4.47 -1.63
CA ALA A 155 -11.05 3.99 -2.89
C ALA A 155 -11.22 5.02 -4.01
N ASN A 156 -12.40 5.62 -4.12
CA ASN A 156 -12.67 6.65 -5.12
C ASN A 156 -11.88 7.94 -4.85
N THR A 157 -11.71 8.35 -3.59
CA THR A 157 -10.82 9.47 -3.24
C THR A 157 -9.38 9.20 -3.68
N VAL A 158 -8.84 8.02 -3.39
CA VAL A 158 -7.49 7.63 -3.82
C VAL A 158 -7.38 7.60 -5.35
N ILE A 159 -8.39 7.08 -6.05
CA ILE A 159 -8.42 7.07 -7.53
C ILE A 159 -8.40 8.50 -8.08
N ARG A 160 -9.24 9.40 -7.55
CA ARG A 160 -9.33 10.82 -7.97
C ARG A 160 -8.02 11.58 -7.81
N LEU A 161 -7.12 11.18 -6.90
CA LEU A 161 -5.79 11.79 -6.83
C LEU A 161 -5.04 11.71 -8.16
N ASN A 162 -5.27 10.64 -8.95
CA ASN A 162 -4.61 10.46 -10.25
C ASN A 162 -5.11 11.45 -11.31
N ASP A 163 -6.26 12.12 -11.10
CA ASP A 163 -6.73 13.17 -12.01
C ASP A 163 -5.74 14.34 -12.06
N LEU A 164 -4.96 14.55 -11.00
CA LEU A 164 -3.87 15.54 -10.95
C LEU A 164 -2.75 15.24 -11.97
N LEU A 165 -2.58 14.00 -12.43
CA LEU A 165 -1.61 13.64 -13.47
C LEU A 165 -2.09 14.02 -14.88
N LEU A 166 -3.38 14.32 -15.04
CA LEU A 166 -3.98 14.73 -16.30
C LEU A 166 -3.94 16.26 -16.47
N LEU A 167 -3.61 17.00 -15.41
CA LEU A 167 -3.53 18.46 -15.44
C LEU A 167 -2.27 18.94 -16.18
N PRO A 168 -2.34 20.07 -16.91
CA PRO A 168 -1.15 20.71 -17.47
C PRO A 168 -0.15 21.09 -16.37
N PRO A 169 1.16 21.13 -16.66
CA PRO A 169 2.21 21.46 -15.69
C PRO A 169 1.98 22.77 -14.92
N ASP A 170 1.32 23.75 -15.55
CA ASP A 170 1.06 25.07 -14.98
C ASP A 170 -0.11 25.11 -13.98
N GLN A 171 -0.87 24.02 -13.85
CA GLN A 171 -2.03 23.90 -12.95
C GLN A 171 -1.82 22.87 -11.84
N ALA A 172 -0.70 22.15 -11.82
CA ALA A 172 -0.39 21.11 -10.84
C ALA A 172 0.22 21.63 -9.52
N VAL A 173 0.37 22.96 -9.39
CA VAL A 173 0.94 23.63 -8.21
C VAL A 173 -0.08 24.61 -7.64
N THR A 174 -0.98 24.11 -6.81
CA THR A 174 -1.69 24.87 -5.77
C THR A 174 -1.85 24.00 -4.55
#